data_AF-A0A1C3PH75-F1
#
_entry.id   AF-A0A1C3PH75-F1
#
_cell.length_a   1.000
_cell.length_b   1.000
_cell.length_c   1.000
_cell.angle_alpha   90.00
_cell.angle_beta   90.00
_cell.angle_gamma   90.00
#
_symmetry.space_group_name_H-M   'P 1'
#
loop_
_entity.id
_entity.type
_entity.pdbx_description
1 polymer ?
#
loop_
_entity_poly.entity_id
_entity_poly.type
_entity_poly.pdbx_seq_one_letter_code
_entity_poly.pdbx_strand_id
1 'polypeptide(L)'
;MREGWHRRIDWPWVGWRTSWDAAFDASQSSAFTWFWRGEVAAVVVGVVLTVVLIRSARLGEAAFVGGATLLMSCSNYYASGIRTMLVAFPMYLLLGRVATRRPWVRPVYVCLSAPVMAAFVVAFTQGQWVD
;
A
#
# COMPACT_ATOMS: atom_id res chain seq x y z
N MET A 1 -0.21 9.46 -25.69
CA MET A 1 0.12 8.72 -24.44
C MET A 1 -0.61 7.36 -24.39
N ARG A 2 -0.54 6.55 -25.46
CA ARG A 2 -1.19 5.23 -25.54
C ARG A 2 -0.21 4.07 -25.81
N GLU A 3 1.07 4.36 -26.06
CA GLU A 3 2.02 3.40 -26.65
C GLU A 3 3.25 3.17 -25.78
N GLY A 4 3.09 2.54 -24.61
CA GLY A 4 4.28 2.07 -23.90
C GLY A 4 4.02 1.46 -22.52
N TRP A 5 3.02 1.97 -21.80
CA TRP A 5 2.72 1.52 -20.43
C TRP A 5 1.28 1.08 -20.20
N HIS A 6 0.43 1.12 -21.24
CA HIS A 6 -1.01 0.77 -21.20
C HIS A 6 -1.80 1.33 -19.99
N ARG A 7 -1.33 2.46 -19.43
CA ARG A 7 -1.93 3.08 -18.25
C ARG A 7 -3.11 3.94 -18.67
N ARG A 8 -4.27 3.65 -18.08
CA ARG A 8 -5.52 4.34 -18.33
C ARG A 8 -6.13 4.79 -17.01
N ILE A 9 -6.85 5.91 -17.07
CA ILE A 9 -7.76 6.29 -15.99
C ILE A 9 -9.00 5.44 -16.20
N ASP A 10 -9.26 4.59 -15.23
CA ASP A 10 -10.41 3.69 -15.22
C ASP A 10 -11.05 3.77 -13.84
N TRP A 11 -12.25 3.22 -13.73
CA TRP A 11 -12.97 3.22 -12.47
C TRP A 11 -12.22 2.42 -11.39
N PRO A 12 -12.37 2.80 -10.10
CA PRO A 12 -11.61 2.19 -9.02
C PRO A 12 -11.82 0.68 -8.85
N TRP A 13 -12.99 0.16 -9.24
CA TRP A 13 -13.28 -1.28 -9.26
C TRP A 13 -12.65 -2.03 -10.45
N VAL A 14 -12.23 -1.33 -11.51
CA VAL A 14 -11.46 -1.91 -12.61
C VAL A 14 -10.02 -2.12 -12.13
N GLY A 15 -9.38 -1.09 -11.58
CA GLY A 15 -8.04 -1.19 -10.99
C GLY A 15 -7.94 -2.24 -9.88
N TRP A 16 -8.97 -2.34 -9.03
CA TRP A 16 -9.05 -3.38 -8.00
C TRP A 16 -9.08 -4.79 -8.59
N ARG A 17 -9.96 -5.06 -9.56
CA ARG A 17 -10.07 -6.39 -10.18
C ARG A 17 -8.80 -6.78 -10.92
N THR A 18 -8.27 -5.88 -11.75
CA THR A 18 -7.03 -6.14 -12.49
C THR A 18 -5.85 -6.45 -11.55
N SER A 19 -5.75 -5.73 -10.43
CA SER A 19 -4.66 -5.94 -9.47
C SER A 19 -4.90 -7.16 -8.57
N TRP A 20 -6.16 -7.50 -8.31
CA TRP A 20 -6.53 -8.74 -7.61
C TRP A 20 -6.22 -9.96 -8.47
N ASP A 21 -6.63 -9.94 -9.73
CA ASP A 21 -6.32 -11.00 -10.68
C ASP A 21 -4.80 -11.11 -10.86
N ALA A 22 -4.07 -9.99 -11.00
CA ALA A 22 -2.60 -10.01 -11.04
C ALA A 22 -1.93 -10.55 -9.76
N ALA A 23 -2.57 -10.42 -8.60
CA ALA A 23 -2.06 -10.89 -7.30
C ALA A 23 -2.35 -12.36 -6.99
N PHE A 24 -3.32 -12.97 -7.69
CA PHE A 24 -3.77 -14.34 -7.43
C PHE A 24 -3.74 -15.27 -8.66
N ASP A 25 -3.50 -14.73 -9.85
CA ASP A 25 -3.31 -15.54 -11.05
C ASP A 25 -1.91 -16.16 -11.05
N ALA A 26 -1.87 -17.49 -11.25
CA ALA A 26 -0.68 -18.32 -11.07
C ALA A 26 0.32 -18.24 -12.25
N SER A 27 0.03 -17.40 -13.24
CA SER A 27 0.79 -17.25 -14.48
C SER A 27 1.95 -16.25 -14.41
N GLN A 28 2.10 -15.52 -13.29
CA GLN A 28 3.11 -14.46 -13.13
C GLN A 28 4.31 -14.90 -12.27
N SER A 29 5.47 -14.29 -12.49
CA SER A 29 6.69 -14.57 -11.71
C SER A 29 6.46 -14.29 -10.21
N SER A 30 7.03 -15.12 -9.34
CA SER A 30 6.76 -15.08 -7.90
C SER A 30 7.03 -13.70 -7.27
N ALA A 31 8.06 -12.99 -7.75
CA ALA A 31 8.40 -11.65 -7.27
C ALA A 31 7.31 -10.62 -7.62
N PHE A 32 6.76 -10.69 -8.84
CA PHE A 32 5.72 -9.78 -9.30
C PHE A 32 4.39 -10.02 -8.57
N THR A 33 4.04 -11.28 -8.28
CA THR A 33 2.87 -11.64 -7.47
C THR A 33 2.94 -11.01 -6.07
N TRP A 34 4.10 -11.06 -5.40
CA TRP A 34 4.28 -10.44 -4.09
C TRP A 34 4.19 -8.91 -4.13
N PHE A 35 4.67 -8.27 -5.21
CA PHE A 35 4.51 -6.83 -5.42
C PHE A 35 3.03 -6.43 -5.52
N TRP A 36 2.23 -7.13 -6.33
CA TRP A 36 0.80 -6.85 -6.46
C TRP A 36 0.03 -7.07 -5.14
N ARG A 37 0.41 -8.10 -4.38
CA ARG A 37 -0.14 -8.32 -3.03
C ARG A 37 0.16 -7.16 -2.10
N GLY A 38 1.38 -6.62 -2.15
CA GLY A 38 1.76 -5.43 -1.37
C GLY A 38 0.96 -4.19 -1.76
N GLU A 39 0.73 -3.98 -3.06
CA GLU A 39 -0.09 -2.87 -3.58
C GLU A 39 -1.56 -2.99 -3.15
N VAL A 40 -2.15 -4.19 -3.22
CA VAL A 40 -3.50 -4.47 -2.70
C VAL A 40 -3.57 -4.22 -1.20
N ALA A 41 -2.58 -4.70 -0.43
CA ALA A 41 -2.52 -4.46 1.01
C ALA A 41 -2.43 -2.96 1.33
N ALA A 42 -1.65 -2.18 0.56
CA ALA A 42 -1.55 -0.73 0.74
C ALA A 42 -2.90 -0.02 0.55
N VAL A 43 -3.69 -0.42 -0.45
CA VAL A 43 -5.04 0.12 -0.68
C VAL A 43 -5.97 -0.23 0.49
N VAL A 44 -5.92 -1.47 0.98
CA VAL A 44 -6.71 -1.89 2.15
C VAL A 44 -6.35 -1.07 3.39
N VAL A 45 -5.06 -0.87 3.65
CA VAL A 45 -4.60 -0.01 4.76
C VAL A 45 -5.08 1.42 4.56
N GLY A 46 -5.04 1.95 3.34
CA GLY A 46 -5.61 3.24 2.94
C GLY A 46 -7.07 3.38 3.35
N VAL A 47 -7.92 2.45 2.90
CA VAL A 47 -9.35 2.43 3.21
C VAL A 47 -9.60 2.33 4.72
N VAL A 48 -8.92 1.42 5.41
CA VAL A 48 -9.06 1.24 6.86
C VAL A 48 -8.69 2.52 7.60
N LEU A 49 -7.58 3.16 7.25
CA LEU A 49 -7.18 4.42 7.87
C LEU A 49 -8.17 5.54 7.60
N THR A 50 -8.68 5.67 6.37
CA THR A 50 -9.72 6.65 6.06
C THR A 50 -10.95 6.44 6.94
N VAL A 51 -11.42 5.20 7.11
CA VAL A 51 -12.57 4.88 7.97
C VAL A 51 -12.29 5.23 9.44
N VAL A 52 -11.10 4.90 9.95
CA VAL A 52 -10.67 5.22 11.33
C VAL A 52 -10.61 6.73 11.54
N LEU A 53 -10.10 7.49 10.57
CA LEU A 53 -9.98 8.95 10.64
C LEU A 53 -11.35 9.63 10.58
N ILE A 54 -12.25 9.15 9.72
CA ILE A 54 -13.65 9.60 9.68
C ILE A 54 -14.32 9.36 11.03
N ARG A 55 -14.18 8.15 11.61
CA ARG A 55 -14.72 7.84 12.94
C ARG A 55 -14.12 8.66 14.07
N SER A 56 -12.88 9.12 13.92
CA SER A 56 -12.20 9.97 14.88
C SER A 56 -12.53 11.47 14.70
N ALA A 57 -13.49 11.81 13.81
CA ALA A 57 -13.87 13.17 13.44
C ALA A 57 -12.71 14.01 12.86
N ARG A 58 -11.70 13.37 12.27
CA ARG A 58 -10.51 14.03 11.70
C ARG A 58 -10.62 14.17 10.19
N LEU A 59 -11.58 14.97 9.77
CA LEU A 59 -11.96 15.09 8.36
C LEU A 59 -10.81 15.55 7.45
N GLY A 60 -9.89 16.40 7.94
CA GLY A 60 -8.71 16.83 7.16
C GLY A 60 -7.71 15.70 6.89
N GLU A 61 -7.37 14.91 7.92
CA GLU A 61 -6.52 13.73 7.78
C GLU A 61 -7.22 12.67 6.89
N ALA A 62 -8.53 12.50 7.06
CA ALA A 62 -9.34 11.57 6.29
C ALA A 62 -9.44 11.95 4.80
N ALA A 63 -9.61 13.22 4.48
CA ALA A 63 -9.66 13.71 3.11
C ALA A 63 -8.32 13.53 2.39
N PHE A 64 -7.21 13.73 3.10
CA PHE A 64 -5.87 13.50 2.55
C PHE A 64 -5.63 12.02 2.23
N VAL A 65 -5.83 11.12 3.20
CA VAL A 65 -5.60 9.67 3.01
C VAL A 65 -6.64 9.07 2.06
N GLY A 66 -7.92 9.43 2.23
CA GLY A 66 -9.01 8.96 1.38
C GLY A 66 -8.90 9.47 -0.06
N GLY A 67 -8.56 10.74 -0.25
CA GLY A 67 -8.31 11.33 -1.56
C GLY A 67 -7.14 10.67 -2.27
N ALA A 68 -6.00 10.49 -1.58
CA ALA A 68 -4.85 9.79 -2.14
C ALA A 68 -5.17 8.33 -2.51
N THR A 69 -5.89 7.62 -1.65
CA THR A 69 -6.32 6.23 -1.88
C THR A 69 -7.28 6.13 -3.07
N LEU A 70 -8.24 7.07 -3.18
CA LEU A 70 -9.19 7.14 -4.29
C LEU A 70 -8.51 7.46 -5.63
N LEU A 71 -7.68 8.51 -5.66
CA LEU A 71 -6.93 8.91 -6.85
C LEU A 71 -6.09 7.78 -7.41
N MET A 72 -5.48 7.01 -6.51
CA MET A 72 -4.68 5.86 -6.91
C MET A 72 -5.51 4.68 -7.39
N SER A 73 -6.70 4.49 -6.80
CA SER A 73 -7.66 3.48 -7.24
C SER A 73 -8.20 3.74 -8.62
N CYS A 74 -8.29 5.01 -9.04
CA CYS A 74 -8.69 5.38 -10.40
C CYS A 74 -7.64 5.08 -11.50
N SER A 75 -6.59 4.31 -11.20
CA SER A 75 -5.61 3.85 -12.19
C SER A 75 -5.85 2.38 -12.55
N ASN A 76 -5.71 2.05 -13.84
CA ASN A 76 -5.84 0.67 -14.34
C ASN A 76 -4.86 -0.34 -13.68
N TYR A 77 -3.77 0.15 -13.07
CA TYR A 77 -2.79 -0.67 -12.33
C TYR A 77 -2.25 0.09 -11.11
N TYR A 78 -2.27 -0.56 -9.94
CA TYR A 78 -1.59 -0.08 -8.74
C TYR A 78 -0.07 -0.22 -8.92
N ALA A 79 0.64 0.89 -9.13
CA ALA A 79 2.11 0.88 -9.16
C ALA A 79 2.69 1.96 -8.23
N SER A 80 1.94 2.36 -7.21
CA SER A 80 2.29 3.48 -6.32
C SER A 80 1.57 3.43 -4.98
N GLY A 81 0.87 2.34 -4.66
CA GLY A 81 0.18 2.06 -3.39
C GLY A 81 1.12 2.16 -2.23
N ILE A 82 2.17 1.36 -2.30
CA ILE A 82 3.14 1.30 -1.21
C ILE A 82 3.75 2.70 -0.99
N ARG A 83 4.16 3.38 -2.07
CA ARG A 83 4.75 4.72 -1.98
C ARG A 83 3.79 5.77 -1.42
N THR A 84 2.54 5.79 -1.89
CA THR A 84 1.53 6.74 -1.42
C THR A 84 1.29 6.58 0.06
N MET A 85 1.23 5.32 0.51
CA MET A 85 1.03 4.98 1.90
C MET A 85 2.24 5.33 2.78
N LEU A 86 3.46 5.14 2.25
CA LEU A 86 4.71 5.54 2.91
C LEU A 86 4.86 7.06 3.04
N VAL A 87 4.25 7.85 2.16
CA VAL A 87 4.29 9.33 2.22
C VAL A 87 3.10 9.89 3.00
N ALA A 88 2.10 9.06 3.32
CA ALA A 88 0.90 9.49 4.04
C ALA A 88 1.21 9.86 5.49
N PHE A 89 1.59 11.13 5.73
CA PHE A 89 1.89 11.68 7.05
C PHE A 89 0.85 11.34 8.15
N PRO A 90 -0.48 11.29 7.88
CA PRO A 90 -1.46 11.00 8.91
C PRO A 90 -1.33 9.57 9.47
N MET A 91 -0.79 8.63 8.69
CA MET A 91 -0.51 7.28 9.15
C MET A 91 0.48 7.30 10.31
N TYR A 92 1.61 7.97 10.15
CA TYR A 92 2.66 8.01 11.18
C TYR A 92 2.19 8.75 12.43
N LEU A 93 1.37 9.79 12.27
CA LEU A 93 0.75 10.50 13.39
C LEU A 93 -0.24 9.62 14.17
N LEU A 94 -1.00 8.76 13.50
CA LEU A 94 -1.86 7.77 14.15
C LEU A 94 -1.03 6.69 14.84
N LEU A 95 -0.03 6.14 14.14
CA LEU A 95 0.86 5.12 14.69
C LEU A 95 1.56 5.62 15.96
N GLY A 96 2.07 6.85 15.95
CA GLY A 96 2.67 7.49 17.11
C GLY A 96 1.69 7.62 18.29
N ARG A 97 0.43 8.02 18.04
CA ARG A 97 -0.61 8.11 19.08
C ARG A 97 -1.02 6.75 19.64
N VAL A 98 -1.06 5.72 18.81
CA VAL A 98 -1.33 4.36 19.28
C VAL A 98 -0.14 3.86 20.09
N ALA A 99 1.09 4.09 19.63
CA ALA A 99 2.33 3.69 20.31
C ALA A 99 2.55 4.40 21.66
N THR A 100 1.95 5.58 21.91
CA THR A 100 1.95 6.21 23.24
C THR A 100 0.88 5.67 24.16
N ARG A 101 -0.30 5.27 23.63
CA ARG A 101 -1.39 4.68 24.43
C ARG A 101 -1.22 3.19 24.72
N ARG A 102 -0.52 2.47 23.84
CA ARG A 102 -0.37 1.01 23.88
C ARG A 102 1.13 0.68 23.75
N PRO A 103 1.86 0.48 24.87
CA PRO A 103 3.31 0.31 24.83
C PRO A 103 3.77 -0.93 24.04
N TRP A 104 2.94 -1.97 23.97
CA TRP A 104 3.19 -3.20 23.19
C TRP A 104 3.24 -2.99 21.66
N VAL A 105 2.73 -1.87 21.14
CA VAL A 105 2.75 -1.60 19.69
C VAL A 105 4.15 -1.29 19.19
N ARG A 106 5.02 -0.72 20.04
CA ARG A 106 6.42 -0.43 19.68
C ARG A 106 7.23 -1.70 19.41
N PRO A 107 7.30 -2.70 20.32
CA PRO A 107 8.04 -3.92 20.04
C PRO A 107 7.42 -4.70 18.88
N VAL A 108 6.09 -4.75 18.75
CA VAL A 108 5.43 -5.40 17.61
C VAL A 108 5.82 -4.75 16.28
N TYR A 109 5.82 -3.41 16.21
CA TYR A 109 6.26 -2.69 15.02
C TYR A 109 7.71 -3.02 14.67
N VAL A 110 8.63 -2.97 15.63
CA VAL A 110 10.04 -3.28 15.40
C VAL A 110 10.23 -4.75 14.98
N CYS A 111 9.57 -5.68 15.67
CA CYS A 111 9.64 -7.11 15.37
C CYS A 111 9.07 -7.47 13.99
N LEU A 112 8.14 -6.70 13.44
CA LEU A 112 7.61 -6.90 12.09
C LEU A 112 8.45 -6.17 11.03
N SER A 113 8.81 -4.91 11.28
CA SER A 113 9.57 -4.10 10.31
C SER A 113 11.00 -4.58 10.11
N ALA A 114 11.68 -5.04 11.17
CA ALA A 114 13.05 -5.53 11.09
C ALA A 114 13.24 -6.74 10.15
N PRO A 115 12.46 -7.84 10.26
CA PRO A 115 12.60 -8.99 9.36
C PRO A 115 12.16 -8.64 7.94
N VAL A 116 11.13 -7.80 7.77
CA VAL A 116 10.70 -7.33 6.45
C VAL A 116 11.82 -6.54 5.77
N MET A 117 12.45 -5.61 6.49
CA MET A 117 13.59 -4.84 5.97
C MET A 117 14.76 -5.75 5.62
N ALA A 118 15.08 -6.73 6.47
CA ALA A 118 16.13 -7.71 6.18
C ALA A 118 15.82 -8.53 4.91
N ALA A 119 14.59 -9.00 4.76
CA ALA A 119 14.17 -9.73 3.57
C ALA A 119 14.31 -8.88 2.29
N PHE A 120 13.91 -7.61 2.33
CA PHE A 120 14.07 -6.69 1.20
C PHE A 120 15.55 -6.43 0.87
N VAL A 121 16.41 -6.26 1.88
CA VAL A 121 17.86 -6.07 1.66
C VAL A 121 18.48 -7.32 1.02
N VAL A 122 18.12 -8.51 1.50
CA VAL A 122 18.60 -9.78 0.91
C VAL A 122 18.11 -9.91 -0.52
N ALA A 123 16.82 -9.71 -0.79
CA ALA A 123 16.27 -9.79 -2.14
C ALA A 123 16.94 -8.79 -3.10
N PHE A 124 17.19 -7.56 -2.65
CA PHE A 124 17.86 -6.53 -3.44
C PHE A 124 19.31 -6.89 -3.75
N THR A 125 20.07 -7.34 -2.74
CA THR A 125 21.48 -7.74 -2.91
C THR A 125 21.64 -9.01 -3.75
N GLN A 126 20.64 -9.88 -3.78
CA GLN A 126 20.58 -11.06 -4.64
C GLN A 126 20.13 -10.77 -6.08
N GLY A 127 19.85 -9.50 -6.43
CA GLY A 127 19.46 -9.13 -7.79
C GLY A 127 18.03 -9.52 -8.18
N GLN A 128 17.20 -9.97 -7.23
CA GLN A 128 15.81 -10.41 -7.44
C GLN A 128 14.83 -9.25 -7.79
N TRP A 129 15.36 -8.10 -8.20
CA TRP A 129 14.60 -6.92 -8.62
C TRP A 129 14.59 -6.72 -10.14
N VAL A 130 15.43 -7.48 -10.87
CA VAL A 130 15.47 -7.54 -12.34
C VAL A 130 15.35 -9.01 -12.74
N ASP A 131 14.14 -9.55 -12.66
CA ASP A 131 13.77 -10.74 -13.43
C ASP A 131 12.91 -10.31 -14.63
#